data_AF-K0SN20-F1
#
_entry.id   AF-K0SN20-F1
#
_cell.length_a   1.000
_cell.length_b   1.000
_cell.length_c   1.000
_cell.angle_alpha   90.00
_cell.angle_beta   90.00
_cell.angle_gamma   90.00
#
_symmetry.space_group_name_H-M   'P 1'
#
loop_
_entity.id
_entity.type
_entity.pdbx_description
1 polymer ?
#
loop_
_entity_poly.entity_id
_entity_poly.type
_entity_poly.pdbx_seq_one_letter_code
_entity_poly.pdbx_strand_id
1 'polypeptide(L)'
;MGDEEYISQPYLPTKSVINMRRLPRFGYGSDFTDVFSSDQDSQAEYTMGLVLLFAFLLIFFALWTIAIIVFKIMGENSGFLSGRPFQIPDDSCVDVKSLKRPRRVRITFLVATGFCMAFTFLFVVMGLTNVNNATTTMTESLQTVGDLISNTKKIAYNLRIVGSNSLLIRDAAVAELDMICPENPDIAETVGIDITGITDQARSDLTDLATFINEGLAVLDKNLESTETFSKDLDNGLQAAQFWSWEFKLLSAGLFILPSFFVVGVGLAMLDIDFKTYTNALTYFFMPVFAVTIIVCYIVCAAMLPISATAADACIGGGVHHGGPDDTILTVYRNIRGVVDDDNFLLFLGYYTQQCDPKYYPFGFIASYLAQLDEAIRSTDEAGVTIAGNLDLLKQQCGREFDTVIRLINDMNRNLVLLKEQADLSLDLVNVDALTWVFASSLVISVSGLIMIMLRSSYYPEEYVPSSCDWKEGQGQMKSESLESTESTLKDHTETPLRGPPQAAPSLHLSQSNSNSEGEGFEVDTVHRGEM
;
A
#
# COMPACT_ATOMS: atom_id res chain seq x y z
N MET A 1 9.11 -32.83 20.49
CA MET A 1 7.85 -32.42 19.85
C MET A 1 8.25 -31.92 18.49
N GLY A 2 8.12 -32.79 17.48
CA GLY A 2 8.26 -32.41 16.09
C GLY A 2 6.93 -31.81 15.71
N ASP A 3 6.80 -30.51 15.96
CA ASP A 3 5.64 -29.76 15.52
C ASP A 3 5.70 -29.71 13.99
N GLU A 4 4.55 -29.98 13.36
CA GLU A 4 4.37 -30.00 11.91
C GLU A 4 5.09 -28.80 11.29
N GLU A 5 5.98 -29.09 10.35
CA GLU A 5 6.75 -28.08 9.61
C GLU A 5 5.75 -27.08 9.02
N TYR A 6 5.66 -25.90 9.63
CA TYR A 6 4.76 -24.85 9.19
C TYR A 6 5.21 -24.38 7.82
N ILE A 7 4.54 -24.89 6.78
CA ILE A 7 4.67 -24.41 5.40
C ILE A 7 3.69 -23.25 5.26
N SER A 8 4.21 -22.03 5.19
CA SER A 8 3.36 -20.86 4.93
C SER A 8 2.68 -21.02 3.57
N GLN A 9 1.39 -20.69 3.50
CA GLN A 9 0.68 -20.77 2.23
C GLN A 9 1.28 -19.78 1.22
N PRO A 10 1.34 -20.14 -0.08
CA PRO A 10 1.81 -19.20 -1.09
C PRO A 10 0.88 -17.99 -1.12
N TYR A 11 1.47 -16.79 -1.13
CA TYR A 11 0.71 -15.55 -1.22
C TYR A 11 -0.07 -15.50 -2.54
N LEU A 12 -1.40 -15.40 -2.44
CA LEU A 12 -2.29 -15.24 -3.58
C LEU A 12 -2.76 -13.78 -3.64
N PRO A 13 -2.29 -12.98 -4.61
CA PRO A 13 -2.67 -11.57 -4.68
C PRO A 13 -4.17 -11.42 -4.88
N THR A 14 -4.79 -10.50 -4.13
CA THR A 14 -6.21 -10.21 -4.30
C THR A 14 -6.48 -9.57 -5.66
N LYS A 15 -7.74 -9.64 -6.13
CA LYS A 15 -8.15 -8.99 -7.39
C LYS A 15 -7.91 -7.48 -7.36
N SER A 16 -8.06 -6.83 -6.22
CA SER A 16 -7.81 -5.39 -6.06
C SER A 16 -6.34 -5.07 -6.32
N VAL A 17 -5.43 -5.85 -5.74
CA VAL A 17 -3.99 -5.73 -5.90
C VAL A 17 -3.61 -5.87 -7.40
N ILE A 18 -4.14 -6.88 -8.08
CA ILE A 18 -3.91 -7.09 -9.53
C ILE A 18 -4.45 -5.91 -10.35
N ASN A 19 -5.63 -5.40 -10.02
CA ASN A 19 -6.24 -4.28 -10.75
C ASN A 19 -5.46 -2.98 -10.55
N MET A 20 -4.97 -2.72 -9.35
CA MET A 20 -4.18 -1.52 -9.03
C MET A 20 -2.81 -1.53 -9.71
N ARG A 21 -2.13 -2.68 -9.80
CA ARG A 21 -0.88 -2.80 -10.57
C ARG A 21 -1.08 -2.55 -12.06
N ARG A 22 -2.24 -2.92 -12.62
CA ARG A 22 -2.59 -2.74 -14.04
C ARG A 22 -3.01 -1.31 -14.41
N LEU A 23 -2.95 -0.36 -13.48
CA LEU A 23 -3.24 1.03 -13.80
C LEU A 23 -2.29 1.55 -14.90
N PRO A 24 -2.81 2.32 -15.87
CA PRO A 24 -2.01 2.77 -17.00
C PRO A 24 -0.96 3.79 -16.55
N ARG A 25 0.30 3.37 -16.50
CA ARG A 25 1.45 4.24 -16.21
C ARG A 25 2.07 4.84 -17.46
N PHE A 26 1.30 5.04 -18.53
CA PHE A 26 1.76 5.74 -19.73
C PHE A 26 3.10 5.25 -20.34
N GLY A 27 3.39 3.95 -20.24
CA GLY A 27 4.60 3.32 -20.78
C GLY A 27 5.75 3.16 -19.79
N TYR A 28 5.60 3.62 -18.55
CA TYR A 28 6.59 3.47 -17.48
C TYR A 28 6.40 2.13 -16.73
N GLY A 29 7.50 1.59 -16.18
CA GLY A 29 7.54 0.36 -15.38
C GLY A 29 6.59 0.31 -14.16
N SER A 30 6.29 -0.91 -13.73
CA SER A 30 5.46 -1.20 -12.53
C SER A 30 6.21 -2.00 -11.46
N ASP A 31 7.52 -2.15 -11.62
CA ASP A 31 8.33 -2.87 -10.65
C ASP A 31 8.70 -1.93 -9.50
N PHE A 32 8.12 -2.18 -8.32
CA PHE A 32 8.42 -1.40 -7.12
C PHE A 32 9.90 -1.44 -6.73
N THR A 33 10.61 -2.52 -7.10
CA THR A 33 12.01 -2.70 -6.76
C THR A 33 12.93 -1.72 -7.49
N ASP A 34 12.46 -1.13 -8.60
CA ASP A 34 13.16 -0.10 -9.36
C ASP A 34 13.40 1.18 -8.54
N VAL A 35 12.53 1.50 -7.57
CA VAL A 35 12.72 2.63 -6.63
C VAL A 35 14.02 2.51 -5.84
N PHE A 36 14.44 1.28 -5.59
CA PHE A 36 15.61 0.98 -4.79
C PHE A 36 16.79 0.51 -5.65
N SER A 37 16.61 0.41 -6.97
CA SER A 37 17.66 0.04 -7.92
C SER A 37 18.84 0.99 -7.80
N SER A 38 20.07 0.51 -8.04
CA SER A 38 21.24 1.38 -8.15
C SER A 38 21.23 2.23 -9.44
N ASP A 39 20.40 1.85 -10.41
CA ASP A 39 20.21 2.58 -11.66
C ASP A 39 19.22 3.74 -11.49
N GLN A 40 19.70 4.96 -11.70
CA GLN A 40 18.91 6.19 -11.61
C GLN A 40 17.84 6.27 -12.70
N ASP A 41 18.07 5.68 -13.86
CA ASP A 41 17.10 5.70 -14.96
C ASP A 41 15.88 4.85 -14.60
N SER A 42 16.09 3.65 -14.04
CA SER A 42 15.02 2.79 -13.52
C SER A 42 14.21 3.47 -12.40
N GLN A 43 14.89 4.11 -11.43
CA GLN A 43 14.22 4.88 -10.36
C GLN A 43 13.36 6.01 -10.92
N ALA A 44 13.91 6.76 -11.88
CA ALA A 44 13.23 7.88 -12.52
C ALA A 44 12.03 7.40 -13.34
N GLU A 45 12.17 6.28 -14.06
CA GLU A 45 11.10 5.69 -14.85
C GLU A 45 9.90 5.33 -13.96
N TYR A 46 10.12 4.56 -12.90
CA TYR A 46 9.05 4.17 -11.97
C TYR A 46 8.39 5.39 -11.31
N THR A 47 9.20 6.31 -10.78
CA THR A 47 8.72 7.52 -10.09
C THR A 47 7.92 8.41 -11.03
N MET A 48 8.36 8.57 -12.27
CA MET A 48 7.67 9.37 -13.28
C MET A 48 6.30 8.76 -13.64
N GLY A 49 6.21 7.43 -13.71
CA GLY A 49 4.93 6.73 -13.90
C GLY A 49 3.89 7.08 -12.84
N LEU A 50 4.29 7.12 -11.56
CA LEU A 50 3.42 7.49 -10.43
C LEU A 50 3.04 8.98 -10.46
N VAL A 51 3.99 9.86 -10.76
CA VAL A 51 3.74 11.31 -10.88
C VAL A 51 2.76 11.59 -12.02
N LEU A 52 2.86 10.87 -13.13
CA LEU A 52 1.93 11.01 -14.25
C LEU A 52 0.51 10.52 -13.90
N LEU A 53 0.37 9.43 -13.14
CA LEU A 53 -0.94 8.99 -12.63
C LEU A 53 -1.59 10.08 -11.76
N PHE A 54 -0.83 10.67 -10.84
CA PHE A 54 -1.27 11.77 -9.99
C PHE A 54 -1.67 12.99 -10.84
N ALA A 55 -0.79 13.42 -11.76
CA ALA A 55 -1.00 14.59 -12.60
C ALA A 55 -2.21 14.42 -13.53
N PHE A 56 -2.38 13.24 -14.13
CA PHE A 56 -3.52 12.93 -14.98
C PHE A 56 -4.85 13.14 -14.26
N LEU A 57 -4.97 12.62 -13.03
CA LEU A 57 -6.19 12.71 -12.23
C LEU A 57 -6.44 14.14 -11.74
N LEU A 58 -5.39 14.88 -11.38
CA LEU A 58 -5.50 16.31 -11.09
C LEU A 58 -5.93 17.15 -12.29
N ILE A 59 -5.36 16.91 -13.48
CA ILE A 59 -5.72 17.63 -14.71
C ILE A 59 -7.21 17.43 -15.02
N PHE A 60 -7.71 16.20 -14.87
CA PHE A 60 -9.13 15.90 -15.07
C PHE A 60 -10.03 16.78 -14.16
N PHE A 61 -9.73 16.84 -12.86
CA PHE A 61 -10.51 17.65 -11.92
C PHE A 61 -10.29 19.16 -12.07
N ALA A 62 -9.08 19.59 -12.44
CA ALA A 62 -8.78 20.98 -12.74
C ALA A 62 -9.56 21.47 -13.96
N LEU A 63 -9.60 20.69 -15.05
CA LEU A 63 -10.40 21.01 -16.25
C LEU A 63 -11.89 21.10 -15.93
N TRP A 64 -12.42 20.21 -15.09
CA TRP A 64 -13.82 20.28 -14.64
C TRP A 64 -14.07 21.56 -13.82
N THR A 65 -13.18 21.89 -12.89
CA THR A 65 -13.27 23.11 -12.08
C THR A 65 -13.22 24.37 -12.95
N ILE A 66 -12.35 24.40 -13.96
CA ILE A 66 -12.28 25.47 -14.96
C ILE A 66 -13.60 25.57 -15.72
N ALA A 67 -14.19 24.46 -16.16
CA ALA A 67 -15.49 24.46 -16.84
C ALA A 67 -16.60 25.06 -15.95
N ILE A 68 -16.63 24.74 -14.65
CA ILE A 68 -17.59 25.34 -13.69
C ILE A 68 -17.37 26.85 -13.57
N ILE A 69 -16.12 27.31 -13.51
CA ILE A 69 -15.78 28.74 -13.46
C ILE A 69 -16.22 29.44 -14.74
N VAL A 70 -15.95 28.86 -15.92
CA VAL A 70 -16.39 29.39 -17.21
C VAL A 70 -17.91 29.50 -17.26
N PHE A 71 -18.64 28.45 -16.88
CA PHE A 71 -20.11 28.50 -16.83
C PHE A 71 -20.63 29.56 -15.86
N LYS A 72 -19.94 29.79 -14.74
CA LYS A 72 -20.26 30.87 -13.80
C LYS A 72 -20.05 32.25 -14.42
N ILE A 73 -18.96 32.45 -15.16
CA ILE A 73 -18.65 33.73 -15.84
C ILE A 73 -19.65 34.02 -16.97
N MET A 74 -20.08 32.99 -17.71
CA MET A 74 -21.04 33.14 -18.81
C MET A 74 -22.44 33.62 -18.37
N GLY A 75 -22.78 33.50 -17.08
CA GLY A 75 -24.01 34.06 -16.51
C GLY A 75 -25.28 33.54 -17.19
N GLU A 76 -26.01 34.41 -17.87
CA GLU A 76 -27.30 34.11 -18.50
C GLU A 76 -27.16 33.15 -19.69
N ASN A 77 -26.05 33.25 -20.42
CA ASN A 77 -25.84 32.46 -21.64
C ASN A 77 -25.73 30.95 -21.38
N SER A 78 -25.33 30.54 -20.16
CA SER A 78 -25.21 29.13 -19.77
C SER A 78 -26.44 28.61 -19.00
N GLY A 79 -27.45 29.47 -18.75
CA GLY A 79 -28.68 29.10 -18.05
C GLY A 79 -28.44 28.49 -16.67
N PHE A 80 -29.07 27.35 -16.37
CA PHE A 80 -28.97 26.69 -15.07
C PHE A 80 -27.55 26.22 -14.69
N LEU A 81 -26.62 26.10 -15.65
CA LEU A 81 -25.23 25.68 -15.41
C LEU A 81 -24.37 26.80 -14.81
N SER A 82 -24.76 28.08 -14.94
CA SER A 82 -24.13 29.16 -14.16
C SER A 82 -24.55 29.15 -12.70
N GLY A 83 -25.52 28.30 -12.32
CA GLY A 83 -26.12 28.29 -11.00
C GLY A 83 -27.15 29.39 -10.77
N ARG A 84 -27.67 30.00 -11.84
CA ARG A 84 -28.84 30.90 -11.77
C ARG A 84 -30.14 30.12 -11.58
N PRO A 85 -31.18 30.72 -10.96
CA PRO A 85 -32.49 30.11 -10.83
C PRO A 85 -33.08 29.76 -12.20
N PHE A 86 -33.97 28.77 -12.23
CA PHE A 86 -34.69 28.40 -13.44
C PHE A 86 -35.71 29.47 -13.79
N GLN A 87 -35.59 30.07 -14.97
CA GLN A 87 -36.59 31.01 -15.49
C GLN A 87 -37.69 30.23 -16.22
N ILE A 88 -38.93 30.37 -15.76
CA ILE A 88 -40.12 29.79 -16.38
C ILE A 88 -40.97 30.94 -16.93
N PRO A 89 -41.31 30.95 -18.23
CA PRO A 89 -42.25 31.92 -18.77
C PRO A 89 -43.63 31.71 -18.15
N ASP A 90 -44.28 32.78 -17.69
CA ASP A 90 -45.58 32.74 -16.99
C ASP A 90 -46.80 32.45 -17.90
N ASP A 91 -46.60 32.28 -19.21
CA ASP A 91 -47.71 32.18 -20.15
C ASP A 91 -48.34 30.78 -20.25
N SER A 92 -49.66 30.76 -20.40
CA SER A 92 -50.47 29.58 -20.77
C SER A 92 -50.10 28.94 -22.11
N CYS A 93 -49.25 29.59 -22.90
CA CYS A 93 -48.78 29.13 -24.21
C CYS A 93 -47.54 28.22 -24.13
N VAL A 94 -47.04 27.92 -22.93
CA VAL A 94 -45.80 27.17 -22.75
C VAL A 94 -45.98 25.67 -22.98
N ASP A 95 -45.08 25.13 -23.79
CA ASP A 95 -44.97 23.72 -24.15
C ASP A 95 -44.67 22.86 -22.90
N VAL A 96 -45.49 21.82 -22.61
CA VAL A 96 -45.42 20.97 -21.39
C VAL A 96 -44.03 20.36 -21.11
N LYS A 97 -43.16 20.35 -22.12
CA LYS A 97 -41.78 19.86 -22.04
C LYS A 97 -40.86 20.76 -21.19
N SER A 98 -41.07 22.07 -21.15
CA SER A 98 -40.20 23.01 -20.41
C SER A 98 -40.28 22.80 -18.89
N LEU A 99 -41.49 22.51 -18.38
CA LEU A 99 -41.80 22.22 -16.97
C LEU A 99 -41.10 20.96 -16.43
N LYS A 100 -40.69 20.03 -17.31
CA LYS A 100 -40.01 18.79 -16.86
C LYS A 100 -38.51 18.97 -16.59
N ARG A 101 -37.89 20.05 -17.09
CA ARG A 101 -36.43 20.25 -17.02
C ARG A 101 -35.94 20.53 -15.59
N PRO A 102 -36.53 21.47 -14.81
CA PRO A 102 -36.08 21.75 -13.44
C PRO A 102 -36.16 20.51 -12.54
N ARG A 103 -37.26 19.75 -12.66
CA ARG A 103 -37.46 18.49 -11.93
C ARG A 103 -36.37 17.47 -12.20
N ARG A 104 -35.94 17.29 -13.46
CA ARG A 104 -34.84 16.36 -13.81
C ARG A 104 -33.53 16.80 -13.18
N VAL A 105 -33.18 18.08 -13.25
CA VAL A 105 -31.94 18.61 -12.67
C VAL A 105 -31.93 18.43 -11.15
N ARG A 106 -33.05 18.72 -10.48
CA ARG A 106 -33.19 18.51 -9.03
C ARG A 106 -33.07 17.04 -8.64
N ILE A 107 -33.65 16.11 -9.41
CA ILE A 107 -33.49 14.67 -9.19
C ILE A 107 -32.03 14.25 -9.36
N THR A 108 -31.36 14.68 -10.42
CA THR A 108 -29.92 14.39 -10.64
C THR A 108 -29.07 14.91 -9.48
N PHE A 109 -29.35 16.11 -8.99
CA PHE A 109 -28.68 16.67 -7.82
C PHE A 109 -28.89 15.83 -6.55
N LEU A 110 -30.12 15.38 -6.29
CA LEU A 110 -30.43 14.53 -5.13
C LEU A 110 -29.76 13.15 -5.25
N VAL A 111 -29.71 12.56 -6.44
CA VAL A 111 -29.01 11.30 -6.69
C VAL A 111 -27.50 11.46 -6.46
N ALA A 112 -26.90 12.53 -6.98
CA ALA A 112 -25.48 12.84 -6.72
C ALA A 112 -25.22 13.07 -5.23
N THR A 113 -26.13 13.73 -4.52
CA THR A 113 -26.05 13.92 -3.06
C THR A 113 -26.11 12.58 -2.32
N GLY A 114 -27.03 11.69 -2.73
CA GLY A 114 -27.14 10.35 -2.16
C GLY A 114 -25.86 9.52 -2.35
N PHE A 115 -25.26 9.57 -3.55
CA PHE A 115 -23.96 8.93 -3.80
C PHE A 115 -22.85 9.55 -2.96
N CYS A 116 -22.79 10.88 -2.86
CA CYS A 116 -21.81 11.58 -2.03
C CYS A 116 -21.89 11.13 -0.56
N MET A 117 -23.10 11.08 0.02
CA MET A 117 -23.32 10.61 1.40
C MET A 117 -23.00 9.12 1.58
N ALA A 118 -23.48 8.26 0.67
CA ALA A 118 -23.26 6.81 0.75
C ALA A 118 -21.77 6.45 0.66
N PHE A 119 -21.04 7.06 -0.28
CA PHE A 119 -19.60 6.84 -0.40
C PHE A 119 -18.80 7.53 0.69
N THR A 120 -19.30 8.61 1.31
CA THR A 120 -18.69 9.16 2.54
C THR A 120 -18.79 8.15 3.69
N PHE A 121 -19.93 7.46 3.82
CA PHE A 121 -20.07 6.39 4.81
C PHE A 121 -19.12 5.22 4.51
N LEU A 122 -19.05 4.75 3.25
CA LEU A 122 -18.11 3.69 2.85
C LEU A 122 -16.65 4.11 3.03
N PHE A 123 -16.31 5.37 2.73
CA PHE A 123 -14.99 5.94 2.96
C PHE A 123 -14.56 5.80 4.42
N VAL A 124 -15.47 6.07 5.38
CA VAL A 124 -15.19 5.93 6.81
C VAL A 124 -15.11 4.45 7.24
N VAL A 125 -16.11 3.66 6.89
CA VAL A 125 -16.24 2.28 7.40
C VAL A 125 -15.24 1.34 6.76
N MET A 126 -15.13 1.36 5.42
CA MET A 126 -14.26 0.42 4.68
C MET A 126 -12.87 0.99 4.41
N GLY A 127 -12.74 2.32 4.31
CA GLY A 127 -11.45 2.99 4.10
C GLY A 127 -10.77 3.30 5.42
N LEU A 128 -11.21 4.38 6.09
CA LEU A 128 -10.53 4.96 7.25
C LEU A 128 -10.36 3.98 8.41
N THR A 129 -11.40 3.22 8.74
CA THR A 129 -11.36 2.30 9.90
C THR A 129 -10.33 1.19 9.68
N ASN A 130 -10.27 0.64 8.46
CA ASN A 130 -9.32 -0.42 8.12
C ASN A 130 -7.89 0.11 8.08
N VAL A 131 -7.67 1.30 7.50
CA VAL A 131 -6.34 1.94 7.53
C VAL A 131 -5.90 2.23 8.98
N ASN A 132 -6.80 2.73 9.84
CA ASN A 132 -6.47 2.99 11.23
C ASN A 132 -6.13 1.72 12.03
N ASN A 133 -6.88 0.64 11.81
CA ASN A 133 -6.59 -0.65 12.45
C ASN A 133 -5.23 -1.18 11.99
N ALA A 134 -4.94 -1.10 10.69
CA ALA A 134 -3.65 -1.43 10.15
C ALA A 134 -2.53 -0.57 10.76
N THR A 135 -2.65 0.76 10.77
CA THR A 135 -1.61 1.61 11.38
C THR A 135 -1.40 1.28 12.87
N THR A 136 -2.47 1.04 13.62
CA THR A 136 -2.39 0.70 15.05
C THR A 136 -1.65 -0.61 15.27
N THR A 137 -2.06 -1.68 14.57
CA THR A 137 -1.40 -2.98 14.72
C THR A 137 0.05 -2.94 14.21
N MET A 138 0.38 -2.10 13.23
CA MET A 138 1.76 -1.92 12.75
C MET A 138 2.63 -1.27 13.83
N THR A 139 2.13 -0.20 14.45
CA THR A 139 2.80 0.47 15.58
C THR A 139 3.00 -0.49 16.75
N GLU A 140 2.00 -1.28 17.12
CA GLU A 140 2.12 -2.29 18.19
C GLU A 140 3.15 -3.38 17.85
N SER A 141 3.18 -3.82 16.58
CA SER A 141 4.15 -4.80 16.10
C SER A 141 5.57 -4.25 16.18
N LEU A 142 5.79 -3.00 15.76
CA LEU A 142 7.10 -2.34 15.81
C LEU A 142 7.57 -2.08 17.24
N GLN A 143 6.67 -1.74 18.15
CA GLN A 143 7.00 -1.64 19.57
C GLN A 143 7.50 -2.98 20.09
N THR A 144 6.84 -4.08 19.72
CA THR A 144 7.30 -5.40 20.15
C THR A 144 8.63 -5.80 19.50
N VAL A 145 8.85 -5.47 18.23
CA VAL A 145 10.17 -5.63 17.57
C VAL A 145 11.25 -4.83 18.31
N GLY A 146 10.96 -3.60 18.71
CA GLY A 146 11.85 -2.76 19.51
C GLY A 146 12.20 -3.38 20.85
N ASP A 147 11.21 -3.93 21.56
CA ASP A 147 11.40 -4.64 22.82
C ASP A 147 12.25 -5.91 22.63
N LEU A 148 12.02 -6.66 21.54
CA LEU A 148 12.79 -7.86 21.26
C LEU A 148 14.25 -7.54 20.90
N ILE A 149 14.49 -6.51 20.10
CA ILE A 149 15.85 -6.03 19.80
C ILE A 149 16.56 -5.62 21.08
N SER A 150 15.88 -4.89 21.98
CA SER A 150 16.41 -4.50 23.28
C SER A 150 16.80 -5.71 24.13
N ASN A 151 15.94 -6.74 24.18
CA ASN A 151 16.23 -7.98 24.91
C ASN A 151 17.38 -8.77 24.28
N THR A 152 17.45 -8.80 22.94
CA THR A 152 18.52 -9.47 22.21
C THR A 152 19.87 -8.79 22.44
N LYS A 153 19.90 -7.46 22.48
CA LYS A 153 21.10 -6.68 22.87
C LYS A 153 21.57 -7.02 24.29
N LYS A 154 20.66 -7.21 25.24
CA LYS A 154 21.02 -7.65 26.61
C LYS A 154 21.62 -9.06 26.60
N ILE A 155 21.07 -9.98 25.80
CA ILE A 155 21.61 -11.34 25.66
C ILE A 155 23.01 -11.30 25.04
N ALA A 156 23.18 -10.57 23.93
CA ALA A 156 24.47 -10.40 23.27
C ALA A 156 25.52 -9.78 24.22
N TYR A 157 25.13 -8.80 25.02
CA TYR A 157 25.99 -8.19 26.05
C TYR A 157 26.42 -9.21 27.12
N ASN A 158 25.47 -9.99 27.65
CA ASN A 158 25.78 -11.04 28.63
C ASN A 158 26.67 -12.14 28.03
N LEU A 159 26.41 -12.56 26.79
CA LEU A 159 27.27 -13.50 26.07
C LEU A 159 28.68 -12.96 25.87
N ARG A 160 28.82 -11.67 25.60
CA ARG A 160 30.13 -11.01 25.49
C ARG A 160 30.89 -11.05 26.82
N ILE A 161 30.21 -10.78 27.94
CA ILE A 161 30.81 -10.88 29.28
C ILE A 161 31.23 -12.33 29.57
N VAL A 162 30.33 -13.29 29.37
CA VAL A 162 30.61 -14.72 29.61
C VAL A 162 31.78 -15.15 28.74
N GLY A 163 31.77 -14.82 27.46
CA GLY A 163 32.85 -15.13 26.54
C GLY A 163 34.19 -14.50 26.92
N SER A 164 34.20 -13.25 27.39
CA SER A 164 35.42 -12.60 27.90
C SER A 164 35.98 -13.26 29.16
N ASN A 165 35.10 -13.75 30.04
CA ASN A 165 35.52 -14.50 31.23
C ASN A 165 36.00 -15.90 30.85
N SER A 166 35.35 -16.56 29.89
CA SER A 166 35.76 -17.85 29.35
C SER A 166 37.15 -17.76 28.70
N LEU A 167 37.47 -16.65 28.04
CA LEU A 167 38.80 -16.37 27.53
C LEU A 167 39.87 -16.33 28.61
N LEU A 168 39.61 -15.63 29.73
CA LEU A 168 40.53 -15.59 30.86
C LEU A 168 40.73 -16.97 31.50
N ILE A 169 39.65 -17.75 31.63
CA ILE A 169 39.70 -19.10 32.17
C ILE A 169 40.46 -20.03 31.22
N ARG A 170 40.22 -19.93 29.92
CA ARG A 170 40.95 -20.65 28.89
C ARG A 170 42.44 -20.34 28.96
N ASP A 171 42.82 -19.06 28.94
CA ASP A 171 44.23 -18.67 28.92
C ASP A 171 44.96 -19.14 30.19
N ALA A 172 44.28 -19.08 31.34
CA ALA A 172 44.78 -19.67 32.58
C ALA A 172 44.89 -21.20 32.49
N ALA A 173 43.86 -21.89 32.00
CA ALA A 173 43.87 -23.34 31.84
C ALA A 173 44.95 -23.80 30.87
N VAL A 174 45.13 -23.10 29.74
CA VAL A 174 46.18 -23.36 28.74
C VAL A 174 47.57 -23.13 29.34
N ALA A 175 47.76 -22.08 30.14
CA ALA A 175 49.02 -21.84 30.85
C ALA A 175 49.33 -22.92 31.89
N GLU A 176 48.31 -23.42 32.60
CA GLU A 176 48.43 -24.55 33.52
C GLU A 176 48.67 -25.87 32.77
N LEU A 177 48.03 -26.08 31.61
CA LEU A 177 48.24 -27.22 30.71
C LEU A 177 49.69 -27.29 30.21
N ASP A 178 50.28 -26.14 29.84
CA ASP A 178 51.70 -26.01 29.50
C ASP A 178 52.64 -26.32 30.69
N MET A 179 52.12 -26.32 31.93
CA MET A 179 52.84 -26.60 33.17
C MET A 179 52.34 -27.85 33.89
N ILE A 180 51.63 -28.77 33.23
CA ILE A 180 50.98 -29.90 33.94
C ILE A 180 51.97 -30.76 34.73
N CYS A 181 53.22 -30.89 34.28
CA CYS A 181 54.26 -31.66 34.99
C CYS A 181 55.67 -31.12 34.74
N PRO A 182 56.09 -30.00 35.37
CA PRO A 182 57.44 -29.45 35.20
C PRO A 182 58.53 -30.41 35.72
N GLU A 183 58.18 -31.34 36.62
CA GLU A 183 59.11 -32.31 37.21
C GLU A 183 59.24 -33.62 36.41
N ASN A 184 58.36 -33.91 35.45
CA ASN A 184 58.42 -35.15 34.69
C ASN A 184 57.89 -34.98 33.25
N PRO A 185 58.71 -34.41 32.35
CA PRO A 185 58.30 -34.10 30.98
C PRO A 185 57.98 -35.34 30.12
N ASP A 186 58.43 -36.55 30.51
CA ASP A 186 58.23 -37.80 29.76
C ASP A 186 56.99 -38.60 30.22
N ILE A 187 56.03 -37.97 30.91
CA ILE A 187 54.78 -38.63 31.32
C ILE A 187 53.98 -39.17 30.13
N ALA A 188 54.06 -38.51 28.97
CA ALA A 188 53.41 -38.99 27.75
C ALA A 188 53.92 -40.39 27.32
N GLU A 189 55.21 -40.66 27.47
CA GLU A 189 55.82 -41.96 27.19
C GLU A 189 55.44 -43.02 28.24
N THR A 190 55.24 -42.60 29.49
CA THR A 190 55.01 -43.50 30.62
C THR A 190 53.56 -43.97 30.71
N VAL A 191 52.62 -43.09 30.36
CA VAL A 191 51.17 -43.35 30.44
C VAL A 191 50.61 -43.85 29.10
N GLY A 192 51.35 -43.66 28.00
CA GLY A 192 50.94 -44.10 26.66
C GLY A 192 49.75 -43.32 26.08
N ILE A 193 49.46 -42.15 26.67
CA ILE A 193 48.39 -41.25 26.25
C ILE A 193 49.04 -39.99 25.69
N ASP A 194 48.68 -39.62 24.46
CA ASP A 194 49.10 -38.37 23.82
C ASP A 194 48.35 -37.17 24.40
N ILE A 195 48.72 -36.81 25.63
CA ILE A 195 48.14 -35.66 26.35
C ILE A 195 48.40 -34.37 25.57
N THR A 196 49.53 -34.27 24.89
CA THR A 196 49.90 -33.14 24.03
C THR A 196 48.92 -32.94 22.87
N GLY A 197 48.60 -34.00 22.12
CA GLY A 197 47.64 -33.92 21.02
C GLY A 197 46.21 -33.54 21.45
N ILE A 198 45.74 -34.08 22.59
CA ILE A 198 44.43 -33.70 23.16
C ILE A 198 44.43 -32.24 23.62
N THR A 199 45.54 -31.79 24.22
CA THR A 199 45.70 -30.41 24.69
C THR A 199 45.74 -29.42 23.53
N ASP A 200 46.45 -29.75 22.45
CA ASP A 200 46.52 -28.92 21.25
C ASP A 200 45.18 -28.83 20.53
N GLN A 201 44.44 -29.94 20.44
CA GLN A 201 43.07 -29.93 19.89
C GLN A 201 42.14 -29.06 20.74
N ALA A 202 42.13 -29.25 22.06
CA ALA A 202 41.33 -28.42 22.97
C ALA A 202 41.71 -26.93 22.89
N ARG A 203 43.00 -26.62 22.73
CA ARG A 203 43.49 -25.24 22.52
C ARG A 203 42.96 -24.65 21.21
N SER A 204 42.96 -25.41 20.12
CA SER A 204 42.42 -24.98 18.83
C SER A 204 40.93 -24.70 18.94
N ASP A 205 40.16 -25.65 19.48
CA ASP A 205 38.70 -25.54 19.61
C ASP A 205 38.30 -24.33 20.50
N LEU A 206 39.01 -24.12 21.61
CA LEU A 206 38.78 -22.96 22.50
C LEU A 206 39.26 -21.63 21.89
N THR A 207 40.16 -21.65 20.91
CA THR A 207 40.59 -20.45 20.17
C THR A 207 39.56 -20.06 19.11
N ASP A 208 39.02 -21.04 18.39
CA ASP A 208 37.95 -20.82 17.42
C ASP A 208 36.68 -20.32 18.11
N LEU A 209 36.31 -20.91 19.25
CA LEU A 209 35.20 -20.46 20.09
C LEU A 209 35.33 -18.99 20.51
N ALA A 210 36.54 -18.58 20.88
CA ALA A 210 36.80 -17.21 21.32
C ALA A 210 36.73 -16.20 20.17
N THR A 211 37.25 -16.58 19.01
CA THR A 211 37.21 -15.76 17.79
C THR A 211 35.76 -15.56 17.37
N PHE A 212 34.97 -16.63 17.39
CA PHE A 212 33.52 -16.58 17.15
C PHE A 212 32.80 -15.61 18.09
N ILE A 213 33.07 -15.69 19.39
CA ILE A 213 32.43 -14.81 20.39
C ILE A 213 32.74 -13.35 20.10
N ASN A 214 33.98 -13.01 19.77
CA ASN A 214 34.37 -11.61 19.56
C ASN A 214 33.85 -11.08 18.21
N GLU A 215 34.01 -11.83 17.13
CA GLU A 215 33.64 -11.39 15.78
C GLU A 215 32.13 -11.54 15.53
N GLY A 216 31.57 -12.69 15.87
CA GLY A 216 30.15 -13.00 15.68
C GLY A 216 29.23 -12.07 16.49
N LEU A 217 29.55 -11.80 17.76
CA LEU A 217 28.76 -10.86 18.57
C LEU A 217 28.91 -9.42 18.09
N ALA A 218 30.07 -9.02 17.55
CA ALA A 218 30.25 -7.68 16.98
C ALA A 218 29.40 -7.49 15.71
N VAL A 219 29.33 -8.50 14.85
CA VAL A 219 28.45 -8.49 13.67
C VAL A 219 26.98 -8.46 14.09
N LEU A 220 26.59 -9.28 15.08
CA LEU A 220 25.24 -9.29 15.62
C LEU A 220 24.83 -7.93 16.20
N ASP A 221 25.70 -7.31 17.01
CA ASP A 221 25.43 -6.00 17.63
C ASP A 221 25.23 -4.90 16.58
N LYS A 222 26.09 -4.87 15.54
CA LYS A 222 25.95 -3.96 14.41
C LYS A 222 24.65 -4.17 13.63
N ASN A 223 24.26 -5.42 13.42
CA ASN A 223 23.00 -5.74 12.74
C ASN A 223 21.79 -5.31 13.60
N LEU A 224 21.81 -5.59 14.91
CA LEU A 224 20.77 -5.16 15.84
C LEU A 224 20.65 -3.63 15.93
N GLU A 225 21.77 -2.91 15.89
CA GLU A 225 21.77 -1.44 15.81
C GLU A 225 21.10 -0.95 14.52
N SER A 226 21.43 -1.55 13.37
CA SER A 226 20.81 -1.22 12.08
C SER A 226 19.30 -1.52 12.07
N THR A 227 18.87 -2.63 12.68
CA THR A 227 17.45 -2.96 12.81
C THR A 227 16.72 -2.02 13.76
N GLU A 228 17.37 -1.61 14.86
CA GLU A 228 16.79 -0.63 15.80
C GLU A 228 16.60 0.74 15.14
N THR A 229 17.59 1.23 14.39
CA THR A 229 17.48 2.49 13.66
C THR A 229 16.38 2.42 12.62
N PHE A 230 16.31 1.33 11.84
CA PHE A 230 15.24 1.12 10.87
C PHE A 230 13.85 1.08 11.53
N SER A 231 13.71 0.35 12.64
CA SER A 231 12.46 0.27 13.39
C SER A 231 12.03 1.63 13.93
N LYS A 232 12.97 2.47 14.40
CA LYS A 232 12.69 3.84 14.87
C LYS A 232 12.30 4.77 13.74
N ASP A 233 12.99 4.70 12.60
CA ASP A 233 12.67 5.52 11.43
C ASP A 233 11.28 5.17 10.89
N LEU A 234 10.94 3.88 10.90
CA LEU A 234 9.64 3.39 10.48
C LEU A 234 8.54 3.76 11.50
N ASP A 235 8.79 3.68 12.81
CA ASP A 235 7.87 4.18 13.83
C ASP A 235 7.65 5.70 13.71
N ASN A 236 8.72 6.49 13.52
CA ASN A 236 8.63 7.93 13.27
C ASN A 236 7.83 8.23 11.99
N GLY A 237 8.03 7.44 10.93
CA GLY A 237 7.28 7.52 9.69
C GLY A 237 5.79 7.21 9.87
N LEU A 238 5.45 6.20 10.68
CA LEU A 238 4.07 5.86 11.00
C LEU A 238 3.41 6.88 11.92
N GLN A 239 4.14 7.44 12.88
CA GLN A 239 3.66 8.54 13.70
C GLN A 239 3.40 9.79 12.85
N ALA A 240 4.25 10.07 11.85
CA ALA A 240 3.96 11.09 10.85
C ALA A 240 2.73 10.70 10.01
N ALA A 241 2.60 9.45 9.59
CA ALA A 241 1.45 8.92 8.86
C ALA A 241 0.15 8.86 9.70
N GLN A 242 0.23 9.10 11.02
CA GLN A 242 -0.90 9.30 11.91
C GLN A 242 -1.70 10.60 11.61
N PHE A 243 -1.44 11.23 10.46
CA PHE A 243 -2.32 12.18 9.76
C PHE A 243 -3.80 11.75 9.68
N TRP A 244 -4.13 10.46 9.89
CA TRP A 244 -5.49 9.91 10.04
C TRP A 244 -6.21 10.29 11.34
N SER A 245 -5.85 11.45 11.88
CA SER A 245 -6.28 12.04 13.13
C SER A 245 -7.66 12.72 12.99
N TRP A 246 -8.06 13.55 13.94
CA TRP A 246 -9.34 14.27 13.99
C TRP A 246 -9.67 15.07 12.70
N GLU A 247 -8.68 15.39 11.87
CA GLU A 247 -8.82 16.09 10.60
C GLU A 247 -9.67 15.30 9.59
N PHE A 248 -9.41 14.00 9.39
CA PHE A 248 -10.23 13.17 8.49
C PHE A 248 -11.62 12.92 9.06
N LYS A 249 -11.75 12.85 10.39
CA LYS A 249 -13.06 12.78 11.04
C LYS A 249 -13.86 14.05 10.79
N LEU A 250 -13.24 15.22 10.89
CA LEU A 250 -13.85 16.50 10.56
C LEU A 250 -14.21 16.59 9.07
N LEU A 251 -13.33 16.15 8.17
CA LEU A 251 -13.57 16.11 6.74
C LEU A 251 -14.78 15.23 6.41
N SER A 252 -14.83 14.01 6.94
CA SER A 252 -15.93 13.07 6.74
C SER A 252 -17.25 13.58 7.32
N ALA A 253 -17.22 14.21 8.50
CA ALA A 253 -18.39 14.87 9.08
C ALA A 253 -18.89 16.02 8.20
N GLY A 254 -17.99 16.86 7.67
CA GLY A 254 -18.33 17.93 6.73
C GLY A 254 -18.99 17.40 5.45
N LEU A 255 -18.45 16.32 4.88
CA LEU A 255 -19.01 15.65 3.71
C LEU A 255 -20.40 15.03 3.93
N PHE A 256 -20.80 14.78 5.18
CA PHE A 256 -22.15 14.29 5.49
C PHE A 256 -23.12 15.44 5.83
N ILE A 257 -22.64 16.40 6.64
CA ILE A 257 -23.45 17.52 7.13
C ILE A 257 -23.77 18.52 6.01
N LEU A 258 -22.79 18.92 5.20
CA LEU A 258 -22.99 19.94 4.16
C LEU A 258 -24.01 19.48 3.10
N PRO A 259 -23.94 18.26 2.54
CA PRO A 259 -24.95 17.78 1.60
C PRO A 259 -26.35 17.67 2.20
N SER A 260 -26.47 17.42 3.50
CA SER A 260 -27.77 17.36 4.18
C SER A 260 -28.52 18.70 4.12
N PHE A 261 -27.80 19.82 4.27
CA PHE A 261 -28.38 21.16 4.08
C PHE A 261 -28.84 21.39 2.63
N PHE A 262 -28.09 20.90 1.63
CA PHE A 262 -28.52 21.02 0.23
C PHE A 262 -29.75 20.17 -0.08
N VAL A 263 -29.89 18.97 0.50
CA VAL A 263 -31.11 18.15 0.35
C VAL A 263 -32.34 18.90 0.85
N VAL A 264 -32.24 19.56 2.01
CA VAL A 264 -33.32 20.40 2.54
C VAL A 264 -33.62 21.57 1.61
N GLY A 265 -32.60 22.23 1.04
CA GLY A 265 -32.76 23.32 0.07
C GLY A 265 -33.48 22.88 -1.20
N VAL A 266 -33.10 21.74 -1.77
CA VAL A 266 -33.78 21.18 -2.94
C VAL A 266 -35.21 20.75 -2.59
N GLY A 267 -35.45 20.20 -1.39
CA GLY A 267 -36.78 19.85 -0.90
C GLY A 267 -37.70 21.07 -0.79
N LEU A 268 -37.21 22.17 -0.20
CA LEU A 268 -37.95 23.44 -0.12
C LEU A 268 -38.24 24.00 -1.52
N ALA A 269 -37.26 23.97 -2.42
CA ALA A 269 -37.43 24.40 -3.81
C ALA A 269 -38.41 23.52 -4.60
N MET A 270 -38.49 22.21 -4.32
CA MET A 270 -39.48 21.31 -4.92
C MET A 270 -40.90 21.55 -4.41
N LEU A 271 -41.05 22.06 -3.18
CA LEU A 271 -42.33 22.45 -2.60
C LEU A 271 -42.74 23.89 -2.95
N ASP A 272 -41.93 24.58 -3.74
CA ASP A 272 -42.12 25.99 -4.12
C ASP A 272 -42.18 26.95 -2.90
N ILE A 273 -41.39 26.63 -1.86
CA ILE A 273 -41.29 27.46 -0.66
C ILE A 273 -39.98 28.27 -0.70
N ASP A 274 -40.08 29.58 -0.90
CA ASP A 274 -38.92 30.48 -0.91
C ASP A 274 -38.59 31.04 0.49
N PHE A 275 -37.52 30.53 1.08
CA PHE A 275 -36.90 31.11 2.27
C PHE A 275 -35.59 31.82 1.91
N LYS A 276 -35.68 33.10 1.54
CA LYS A 276 -34.52 33.94 1.14
C LYS A 276 -33.32 33.85 2.09
N THR A 277 -33.55 33.83 3.40
CA THR A 277 -32.47 33.71 4.40
C THR A 277 -31.74 32.37 4.28
N TYR A 278 -32.46 31.27 4.06
CA TYR A 278 -31.89 29.94 3.92
C TYR A 278 -31.13 29.81 2.59
N THR A 279 -31.71 30.27 1.49
CA THR A 279 -31.07 30.29 0.17
C THR A 279 -29.79 31.12 0.18
N ASN A 280 -29.81 32.29 0.84
CA ASN A 280 -28.60 33.12 1.01
C ASN A 280 -27.53 32.40 1.84
N ALA A 281 -27.91 31.73 2.94
CA ALA A 281 -26.97 30.95 3.74
C ALA A 281 -26.36 29.80 2.93
N LEU A 282 -27.16 29.07 2.15
CA LEU A 282 -26.68 28.02 1.26
C LEU A 282 -25.66 28.55 0.27
N THR A 283 -25.94 29.68 -0.38
CA THR A 283 -25.09 30.22 -1.44
C THR A 283 -23.82 30.90 -0.95
N TYR A 284 -23.88 31.65 0.15
CA TYR A 284 -22.74 32.43 0.63
C TYR A 284 -21.87 31.70 1.64
N PHE A 285 -22.40 30.72 2.36
CA PHE A 285 -21.67 30.00 3.40
C PHE A 285 -21.47 28.52 3.07
N PHE A 286 -22.56 27.75 2.91
CA PHE A 286 -22.43 26.30 2.72
C PHE A 286 -21.79 25.92 1.39
N MET A 287 -22.12 26.62 0.31
CA MET A 287 -21.62 26.33 -1.03
C MET A 287 -20.12 26.55 -1.19
N PRO A 288 -19.51 27.67 -0.72
CA PRO A 288 -18.06 27.83 -0.73
C PRO A 288 -17.34 26.81 0.17
N VAL A 289 -17.86 26.56 1.37
CA VAL A 289 -17.27 25.57 2.29
C VAL A 289 -17.28 24.19 1.65
N PHE A 290 -18.42 23.77 1.07
CA PHE A 290 -18.53 22.51 0.36
C PHE A 290 -17.59 22.43 -0.85
N ALA A 291 -17.45 23.51 -1.63
CA ALA A 291 -16.53 23.54 -2.75
C ALA A 291 -15.07 23.34 -2.31
N VAL A 292 -14.64 23.98 -1.22
CA VAL A 292 -13.31 23.77 -0.63
C VAL A 292 -13.15 22.34 -0.14
N THR A 293 -14.16 21.77 0.53
CA THR A 293 -14.15 20.37 0.96
C THR A 293 -13.98 19.42 -0.22
N ILE A 294 -14.71 19.61 -1.33
CA ILE A 294 -14.57 18.79 -2.55
C ILE A 294 -13.18 18.97 -3.19
N ILE A 295 -12.60 20.18 -3.14
CA ILE A 295 -11.23 20.41 -3.60
C ILE A 295 -10.22 19.57 -2.80
N VAL A 296 -10.32 19.59 -1.47
CA VAL A 296 -9.48 18.76 -0.60
C VAL A 296 -9.69 17.28 -0.91
N CYS A 297 -10.93 16.83 -1.09
CA CYS A 297 -11.23 15.44 -1.40
C CYS A 297 -10.60 14.95 -2.70
N TYR A 298 -10.63 15.75 -3.77
CA TYR A 298 -10.03 15.30 -5.03
C TYR A 298 -8.49 15.35 -4.98
N ILE A 299 -7.89 16.26 -4.20
CA ILE A 299 -6.43 16.27 -3.97
C ILE A 299 -6.02 14.99 -3.23
N VAL A 300 -6.77 14.63 -2.18
CA VAL A 300 -6.57 13.37 -1.45
C VAL A 300 -6.76 12.17 -2.39
N CYS A 301 -7.80 12.18 -3.22
CA CYS A 301 -8.03 11.14 -4.22
C CYS A 301 -6.84 10.99 -5.18
N ALA A 302 -6.29 12.12 -5.67
CA ALA A 302 -5.12 12.12 -6.54
C ALA A 302 -3.90 11.57 -5.83
N ALA A 303 -3.64 11.96 -4.59
CA ALA A 303 -2.50 11.48 -3.80
C ALA A 303 -2.62 10.00 -3.44
N MET A 304 -3.84 9.50 -3.19
CA MET A 304 -4.06 8.10 -2.83
C MET A 304 -3.90 7.12 -3.97
N LEU A 305 -4.09 7.56 -5.21
CA LEU A 305 -3.90 6.71 -6.39
C LEU A 305 -2.46 6.15 -6.50
N PRO A 306 -1.39 6.97 -6.53
CA PRO A 306 -0.03 6.45 -6.58
C PRO A 306 0.33 5.66 -5.33
N ILE A 307 -0.15 6.03 -4.14
CA ILE A 307 0.09 5.27 -2.89
C ILE A 307 -0.52 3.87 -2.98
N SER A 308 -1.75 3.77 -3.48
CA SER A 308 -2.42 2.47 -3.66
C SER A 308 -1.73 1.64 -4.74
N ALA A 309 -1.25 2.29 -5.81
CA ALA A 309 -0.51 1.63 -6.88
C ALA A 309 0.86 1.12 -6.39
N THR A 310 1.61 1.92 -5.63
CA THR A 310 2.88 1.49 -5.02
C THR A 310 2.70 0.33 -4.07
N ALA A 311 1.65 0.38 -3.23
CA ALA A 311 1.34 -0.71 -2.31
C ALA A 311 0.98 -1.99 -3.08
N ALA A 312 0.18 -1.87 -4.14
CA ALA A 312 -0.16 -3.00 -4.99
C ALA A 312 1.06 -3.60 -5.71
N ASP A 313 1.98 -2.78 -6.20
CA ASP A 313 3.23 -3.26 -6.81
C ASP A 313 4.09 -4.00 -5.79
N ALA A 314 4.26 -3.41 -4.60
CA ALA A 314 5.02 -4.00 -3.52
C ALA A 314 4.44 -5.36 -3.10
N CYS A 315 3.12 -5.51 -3.13
CA CYS A 315 2.45 -6.77 -2.82
C CYS A 315 2.56 -7.83 -3.93
N ILE A 316 2.78 -7.50 -5.21
CA ILE A 316 2.85 -8.53 -6.27
C ILE A 316 4.30 -8.96 -6.55
N GLY A 317 5.30 -8.16 -6.24
CA GLY A 317 6.67 -8.52 -6.54
C GLY A 317 7.12 -8.19 -7.95
N GLY A 318 8.40 -7.82 -8.04
CA GLY A 318 9.16 -7.63 -9.27
C GLY A 318 9.91 -8.88 -9.74
N GLY A 319 10.16 -9.84 -8.85
CA GLY A 319 11.03 -10.97 -9.15
C GLY A 319 10.39 -12.06 -10.02
N VAL A 320 11.27 -12.79 -10.70
CA VAL A 320 10.94 -13.75 -11.78
C VAL A 320 10.42 -15.10 -11.24
N HIS A 321 10.69 -15.42 -9.96
CA HIS A 321 10.60 -16.80 -9.47
C HIS A 321 9.43 -17.06 -8.51
N HIS A 322 9.09 -16.16 -7.60
CA HIS A 322 8.05 -16.43 -6.60
C HIS A 322 6.99 -15.35 -6.44
N GLY A 323 7.22 -14.11 -6.89
CA GLY A 323 6.24 -13.04 -6.73
C GLY A 323 5.85 -12.82 -5.26
N GLY A 324 4.92 -11.90 -5.02
CA GLY A 324 4.48 -11.56 -3.68
C GLY A 324 5.37 -10.54 -2.95
N PRO A 325 4.98 -10.15 -1.74
CA PRO A 325 5.67 -9.14 -0.94
C PRO A 325 7.06 -9.60 -0.48
N ASP A 326 7.22 -10.90 -0.23
CA ASP A 326 8.46 -11.52 0.22
C ASP A 326 9.58 -11.35 -0.82
N ASP A 327 9.27 -11.58 -2.09
CA ASP A 327 10.19 -11.42 -3.21
C ASP A 327 10.52 -9.93 -3.46
N THR A 328 9.56 -9.04 -3.23
CA THR A 328 9.79 -7.58 -3.24
C THR A 328 10.83 -7.20 -2.20
N ILE A 329 10.62 -7.60 -0.94
CA ILE A 329 11.51 -7.25 0.18
C ILE A 329 12.92 -7.77 -0.09
N LEU A 330 13.04 -9.01 -0.58
CA LEU A 330 14.32 -9.60 -0.91
C LEU A 330 15.04 -8.84 -2.04
N THR A 331 14.30 -8.45 -3.08
CA THR A 331 14.86 -7.72 -4.23
C THR A 331 15.24 -6.29 -3.86
N VAL A 332 14.41 -5.59 -3.07
CA VAL A 332 14.73 -4.27 -2.51
C VAL A 332 16.03 -4.33 -1.70
N TYR A 333 16.17 -5.33 -0.84
CA TYR A 333 17.39 -5.49 -0.05
C TYR A 333 18.62 -5.70 -0.93
N ARG A 334 18.53 -6.56 -1.95
CA ARG A 334 19.60 -6.79 -2.93
C ARG A 334 19.98 -5.51 -3.68
N ASN A 335 18.99 -4.71 -4.06
CA ASN A 335 19.23 -3.47 -4.80
C ASN A 335 19.92 -2.39 -3.93
N ILE A 336 19.56 -2.28 -2.64
CA ILE A 336 20.17 -1.31 -1.71
C ILE A 336 21.61 -1.69 -1.35
N ARG A 337 21.86 -2.96 -1.03
CA ARG A 337 23.17 -3.43 -0.53
C ARG A 337 24.15 -3.80 -1.65
N GLY A 338 23.64 -4.03 -2.85
CA GLY A 338 24.39 -4.67 -3.94
C GLY A 338 24.48 -6.18 -3.74
N VAL A 339 24.92 -6.88 -4.79
CA VAL A 339 25.15 -8.33 -4.77
C VAL A 339 26.42 -8.61 -3.98
N VAL A 340 26.30 -8.66 -2.65
CA VAL A 340 27.33 -9.21 -1.77
C VAL A 340 26.80 -10.55 -1.30
N ASP A 341 27.31 -11.63 -1.90
CA ASP A 341 26.80 -13.00 -1.69
C ASP A 341 26.95 -13.48 -0.22
N ASP A 342 27.78 -12.82 0.59
CA ASP A 342 28.06 -13.19 1.99
C ASP A 342 27.33 -12.33 3.05
N ASP A 343 26.31 -11.56 2.67
CA ASP A 343 25.55 -10.81 3.67
C ASP A 343 24.63 -11.74 4.48
N ASN A 344 25.02 -12.06 5.72
CA ASN A 344 24.22 -12.85 6.67
C ASN A 344 22.79 -12.32 6.84
N PHE A 345 22.57 -11.01 6.63
CA PHE A 345 21.22 -10.45 6.66
C PHE A 345 20.41 -10.81 5.41
N LEU A 346 21.03 -10.88 4.23
CA LEU A 346 20.37 -11.37 3.00
C LEU A 346 19.96 -12.83 3.16
N LEU A 347 20.83 -13.65 3.77
CA LEU A 347 20.48 -15.03 4.13
C LEU A 347 19.30 -15.07 5.10
N PHE A 348 19.28 -14.19 6.12
CA PHE A 348 18.19 -14.16 7.09
C PHE A 348 16.87 -13.75 6.44
N LEU A 349 16.90 -12.70 5.64
CA LEU A 349 15.77 -12.22 4.88
C LEU A 349 15.30 -13.29 3.88
N GLY A 350 16.22 -13.91 3.15
CA GLY A 350 15.97 -15.03 2.25
C GLY A 350 15.31 -16.21 2.96
N TYR A 351 15.82 -16.62 4.12
CA TYR A 351 15.25 -17.69 4.92
C TYR A 351 13.83 -17.38 5.39
N TYR A 352 13.57 -16.14 5.81
CA TYR A 352 12.23 -15.74 6.22
C TYR A 352 11.26 -15.67 5.01
N THR A 353 11.65 -14.95 3.97
CA THR A 353 10.87 -14.74 2.74
C THR A 353 10.64 -16.01 1.92
N GLN A 354 11.56 -16.98 1.97
CA GLN A 354 11.47 -18.27 1.27
C GLN A 354 10.98 -19.38 2.20
N GLN A 355 10.11 -19.05 3.16
CA GLN A 355 9.39 -20.01 3.99
C GLN A 355 10.30 -20.99 4.76
N CYS A 356 11.38 -20.47 5.33
CA CYS A 356 12.37 -21.25 6.06
C CYS A 356 13.14 -22.27 5.19
N ASP A 357 13.30 -22.01 3.88
CA ASP A 357 14.13 -22.84 2.99
C ASP A 357 15.54 -23.02 3.58
N PRO A 358 15.97 -24.26 3.89
CA PRO A 358 17.28 -24.56 4.47
C PRO A 358 18.46 -23.98 3.67
N LYS A 359 18.29 -23.76 2.37
CA LYS A 359 19.30 -23.15 1.50
C LYS A 359 19.72 -21.75 1.96
N TYR A 360 18.81 -21.01 2.60
CA TYR A 360 19.05 -19.66 3.07
C TYR A 360 19.34 -19.59 4.58
N TYR A 361 19.49 -20.72 5.27
CA TYR A 361 19.59 -20.77 6.73
C TYR A 361 20.69 -19.83 7.29
N PRO A 362 20.32 -18.70 7.92
CA PRO A 362 21.27 -17.65 8.27
C PRO A 362 22.10 -17.99 9.49
N PHE A 363 21.63 -18.98 10.25
CA PHE A 363 22.28 -19.44 11.47
C PHE A 363 23.20 -20.63 11.20
N GLY A 364 23.61 -20.85 9.96
CA GLY A 364 24.64 -21.85 9.64
C GLY A 364 25.90 -21.67 10.50
N PHE A 365 26.27 -20.42 10.79
CA PHE A 365 27.36 -20.10 11.73
C PHE A 365 27.05 -20.52 13.18
N ILE A 366 25.81 -20.36 13.65
CA ILE A 366 25.40 -20.82 15.00
C ILE A 366 25.33 -22.34 15.04
N ALA A 367 24.84 -22.99 13.99
CA ALA A 367 24.83 -24.45 13.89
C ALA A 367 26.26 -25.00 13.87
N SER A 368 27.18 -24.36 13.13
CA SER A 368 28.60 -24.67 13.16
C SER A 368 29.19 -24.44 14.55
N TYR A 369 28.81 -23.34 15.23
CA TYR A 369 29.25 -23.06 16.59
C TYR A 369 28.73 -24.08 17.59
N LEU A 370 27.46 -24.48 17.48
CA LEU A 370 26.87 -25.53 18.33
C LEU A 370 27.53 -26.86 18.05
N ALA A 371 27.84 -27.18 16.79
CA ALA A 371 28.58 -28.38 16.43
C ALA A 371 30.03 -28.36 16.95
N GLN A 372 30.72 -27.21 16.85
CA GLN A 372 32.06 -27.02 17.43
C GLN A 372 32.03 -27.03 18.95
N LEU A 373 30.98 -26.49 19.56
CA LEU A 373 30.78 -26.52 21.00
C LEU A 373 30.48 -27.95 21.46
N ASP A 374 29.64 -28.70 20.75
CA ASP A 374 29.38 -30.12 21.01
C ASP A 374 30.63 -30.96 20.82
N GLU A 375 31.45 -30.68 19.80
CA GLU A 375 32.73 -31.36 19.57
C GLU A 375 33.77 -31.00 20.64
N ALA A 376 33.85 -29.72 21.03
CA ALA A 376 34.68 -29.28 22.13
C ALA A 376 34.21 -29.90 23.45
N ILE A 377 32.89 -29.95 23.70
CA ILE A 377 32.31 -30.64 24.85
C ILE A 377 32.68 -32.12 24.78
N ARG A 378 32.50 -32.80 23.65
CA ARG A 378 32.84 -34.22 23.46
C ARG A 378 34.33 -34.50 23.70
N SER A 379 35.22 -33.67 23.16
CA SER A 379 36.66 -33.73 23.36
C SER A 379 37.03 -33.47 24.83
N THR A 380 36.38 -32.49 25.47
CA THR A 380 36.55 -32.17 26.88
C THR A 380 35.95 -33.25 27.79
N ASP A 381 34.90 -33.94 27.36
CA ASP A 381 34.23 -35.04 28.07
C ASP A 381 35.00 -36.34 27.88
N GLU A 382 35.70 -36.54 26.75
CA GLU A 382 36.61 -37.66 26.53
C GLU A 382 37.91 -37.49 27.34
N ALA A 383 38.49 -36.28 27.32
CA ALA A 383 39.53 -35.87 28.27
C ALA A 383 39.00 -35.97 29.71
N GLY A 384 37.75 -35.55 29.92
CA GLY A 384 37.02 -35.54 31.16
C GLY A 384 36.79 -36.94 31.73
N VAL A 385 36.45 -37.94 30.93
CA VAL A 385 36.28 -39.36 31.32
C VAL A 385 37.64 -39.98 31.63
N THR A 386 38.68 -39.60 30.87
CA THR A 386 40.07 -39.98 31.14
C THR A 386 40.56 -39.39 32.48
N ILE A 387 40.14 -38.16 32.78
CA ILE A 387 40.37 -37.44 34.05
C ILE A 387 39.39 -37.92 35.15
N ALA A 388 38.20 -38.42 34.81
CA ALA A 388 37.15 -38.88 35.70
C ALA A 388 37.37 -40.31 36.20
N GLY A 389 38.12 -41.11 35.47
CA GLY A 389 38.83 -42.24 36.05
C GLY A 389 39.69 -41.84 37.26
N ASN A 390 40.01 -40.54 37.39
CA ASN A 390 40.73 -39.90 38.48
C ASN A 390 39.89 -38.80 39.20
N LEU A 391 38.54 -38.81 39.08
CA LEU A 391 37.64 -37.69 39.41
C LEU A 391 37.67 -37.26 40.89
N ASP A 392 37.88 -38.20 41.82
CA ASP A 392 37.96 -37.90 43.26
C ASP A 392 39.16 -36.99 43.58
N LEU A 393 40.21 -37.05 42.77
CA LEU A 393 41.41 -36.22 42.90
C LEU A 393 41.16 -34.77 42.44
N LEU A 394 40.34 -34.57 41.39
CA LEU A 394 40.09 -33.24 40.79
C LEU A 394 38.85 -32.53 41.34
N LYS A 395 37.80 -33.26 41.71
CA LYS A 395 36.62 -32.68 42.35
C LYS A 395 36.96 -32.14 43.75
N GLN A 396 37.96 -32.74 44.42
CA GLN A 396 38.58 -32.23 45.64
C GLN A 396 39.44 -30.99 45.41
N GLN A 397 39.88 -30.71 44.16
CA GLN A 397 40.70 -29.56 43.82
C GLN A 397 39.94 -28.36 43.22
N CYS A 398 38.80 -28.54 42.51
CA CYS A 398 38.28 -27.48 41.62
C CYS A 398 36.87 -26.90 41.90
N GLY A 399 35.92 -27.65 42.49
CA GLY A 399 34.68 -27.16 43.14
C GLY A 399 33.74 -26.11 42.47
N ARG A 400 33.10 -26.35 41.30
CA ARG A 400 31.95 -25.54 40.77
C ARG A 400 30.96 -26.31 39.87
N GLU A 401 29.77 -25.72 39.62
CA GLU A 401 28.65 -26.28 38.80
C GLU A 401 28.16 -25.34 37.66
N PHE A 402 27.40 -25.88 36.69
CA PHE A 402 27.18 -25.30 35.34
C PHE A 402 25.72 -25.18 34.82
N ASP A 403 24.68 -25.29 35.65
CA ASP A 403 23.26 -25.30 35.22
C ASP A 403 22.71 -24.03 34.52
N THR A 404 23.46 -22.93 34.49
CA THR A 404 22.92 -21.60 34.10
C THR A 404 22.83 -21.40 32.57
N VAL A 405 23.62 -22.15 31.79
CA VAL A 405 23.78 -21.92 30.34
C VAL A 405 22.62 -22.50 29.52
N ILE A 406 22.13 -23.69 29.88
CA ILE A 406 21.00 -24.37 29.18
C ILE A 406 19.70 -23.56 29.33
N ARG A 407 19.54 -22.83 30.43
CA ARG A 407 18.37 -21.99 30.67
C ARG A 407 18.32 -20.76 29.75
N LEU A 408 19.50 -20.17 29.46
CA LEU A 408 19.62 -19.01 28.57
C LEU A 408 19.27 -19.34 27.10
N ILE A 409 19.60 -20.55 26.64
CA ILE A 409 19.37 -21.00 25.26
C ILE A 409 17.88 -21.22 24.99
N ASN A 410 17.16 -21.80 25.95
CA ASN A 410 15.71 -22.03 25.83
C ASN A 410 14.90 -20.73 25.82
N ASP A 411 15.33 -19.72 26.59
CA ASP A 411 14.70 -18.39 26.57
C ASP A 411 14.92 -17.67 25.24
N MET A 412 16.06 -17.89 24.57
CA MET A 412 16.34 -17.30 23.26
C MET A 412 15.47 -17.91 22.15
N ASN A 413 15.29 -19.23 22.15
CA ASN A 413 14.47 -19.91 21.13
C ASN A 413 12.99 -19.50 21.21
N ARG A 414 12.47 -19.32 22.43
CA ARG A 414 11.08 -18.91 22.67
C ARG A 414 10.79 -17.48 22.19
N ASN A 415 11.79 -16.60 22.28
CA ASN A 415 11.70 -15.21 21.83
C ASN A 415 11.75 -15.08 20.29
N LEU A 416 12.48 -15.97 19.60
CA LEU A 416 12.55 -15.97 18.13
C LEU A 416 11.24 -16.42 17.46
N VAL A 417 10.50 -17.35 18.08
CA VAL A 417 9.18 -17.78 17.59
C VAL A 417 8.16 -16.65 17.69
N LEU A 418 8.19 -15.86 18.77
CA LEU A 418 7.33 -14.68 18.93
C LEU A 418 7.62 -13.59 17.89
N LEU A 419 8.90 -13.42 17.47
CA LEU A 419 9.26 -12.50 16.39
C LEU A 419 8.62 -12.89 15.05
N LYS A 420 8.60 -14.19 14.74
CA LYS A 420 8.04 -14.72 13.48
C LYS A 420 6.54 -14.49 13.40
N GLU A 421 5.80 -14.82 14.47
CA GLU A 421 4.34 -14.67 14.52
C GLU A 421 3.90 -13.19 14.40
N GLN A 422 4.72 -12.25 14.87
CA GLN A 422 4.46 -10.82 14.75
C GLN A 422 4.87 -10.21 13.40
N ALA A 423 5.92 -10.74 12.77
CA ALA A 423 6.31 -10.32 11.43
C ALA A 423 5.25 -10.72 10.39
N ASP A 424 4.69 -11.92 10.49
CA ASP A 424 3.58 -12.39 9.64
C ASP A 424 2.33 -11.51 9.82
N LEU A 425 2.02 -11.11 11.06
CA LEU A 425 0.90 -10.20 11.34
C LEU A 425 1.10 -8.80 10.73
N SER A 426 2.34 -8.31 10.69
CA SER A 426 2.68 -6.99 10.14
C SER A 426 2.65 -6.93 8.60
N LEU A 427 2.80 -8.08 7.93
CA LEU A 427 2.73 -8.23 6.47
C LEU A 427 1.28 -8.30 5.95
N ASP A 428 0.38 -8.95 6.69
CA ASP A 428 -1.08 -8.95 6.43
C ASP A 428 -1.72 -7.55 6.58
N LEU A 429 -0.96 -6.60 7.09
CA LEU A 429 -1.43 -5.33 7.57
C LEU A 429 -1.45 -4.22 6.52
N VAL A 430 -0.66 -4.35 5.44
CA VAL A 430 -0.75 -3.47 4.27
C VAL A 430 -1.94 -3.92 3.43
N ASN A 431 -3.15 -3.74 3.96
CA ASN A 431 -4.36 -4.13 3.27
C ASN A 431 -4.63 -3.16 2.11
N VAL A 432 -4.11 -3.50 0.93
CA VAL A 432 -4.32 -2.78 -0.33
C VAL A 432 -5.81 -2.58 -0.64
N ASP A 433 -6.70 -3.44 -0.12
CA ASP A 433 -8.14 -3.25 -0.27
C ASP A 433 -8.62 -1.98 0.45
N ALA A 434 -8.08 -1.67 1.63
CA ALA A 434 -8.46 -0.47 2.38
C ALA A 434 -8.07 0.81 1.63
N LEU A 435 -6.84 0.88 1.10
CA LEU A 435 -6.38 1.99 0.27
C LEU A 435 -7.21 2.11 -1.02
N THR A 436 -7.55 0.98 -1.62
CA THR A 436 -8.45 0.91 -2.79
C THR A 436 -9.83 1.49 -2.47
N TRP A 437 -10.41 1.19 -1.30
CA TRP A 437 -11.68 1.76 -0.87
C TRP A 437 -11.59 3.26 -0.59
N VAL A 438 -10.49 3.74 0.00
CA VAL A 438 -10.23 5.18 0.19
C VAL A 438 -10.19 5.89 -1.16
N PHE A 439 -9.43 5.36 -2.13
CA PHE A 439 -9.35 5.91 -3.48
C PHE A 439 -10.71 5.89 -4.19
N ALA A 440 -11.36 4.72 -4.28
CA ALA A 440 -12.63 4.58 -4.99
C ALA A 440 -13.73 5.48 -4.40
N SER A 441 -13.81 5.56 -3.06
CA SER A 441 -14.80 6.41 -2.40
C SER A 441 -14.50 7.89 -2.59
N SER A 442 -13.25 8.31 -2.45
CA SER A 442 -12.85 9.72 -2.68
C SER A 442 -13.07 10.15 -4.13
N LEU A 443 -12.88 9.25 -5.11
CA LEU A 443 -13.19 9.49 -6.52
C LEU A 443 -14.69 9.75 -6.73
N VAL A 444 -15.55 8.88 -6.20
CA VAL A 444 -17.01 9.03 -6.33
C VAL A 444 -17.52 10.26 -5.60
N ILE A 445 -17.00 10.56 -4.42
CA ILE A 445 -17.31 11.78 -3.65
C ILE A 445 -16.93 13.02 -4.47
N SER A 446 -15.73 13.03 -5.07
CA SER A 446 -15.23 14.17 -5.85
C SER A 446 -16.07 14.41 -7.11
N VAL A 447 -16.38 13.35 -7.87
CA VAL A 447 -17.24 13.44 -9.07
C VAL A 447 -18.65 13.90 -8.69
N SER A 448 -19.25 13.30 -7.65
CA SER A 448 -20.59 13.67 -7.18
C SER A 448 -20.63 15.11 -6.68
N GLY A 449 -19.61 15.54 -5.93
CA GLY A 449 -19.46 16.90 -5.44
C GLY A 449 -19.34 17.92 -6.57
N LEU A 450 -18.55 17.65 -7.61
CA LEU A 450 -18.46 18.52 -8.79
C LEU A 450 -19.78 18.60 -9.56
N ILE A 451 -20.52 17.50 -9.68
CA ILE A 451 -21.88 17.50 -10.23
C ILE A 451 -22.81 18.39 -9.40
N MET A 452 -22.77 18.27 -8.07
CA MET A 452 -23.56 19.13 -7.17
C MET A 452 -23.16 20.60 -7.33
N ILE A 453 -21.88 20.92 -7.42
CA ILE A 453 -21.40 22.29 -7.62
C ILE A 453 -21.88 22.88 -8.94
N MET A 454 -21.85 22.08 -10.01
CA MET A 454 -22.33 22.45 -11.33
C MET A 454 -23.86 22.64 -11.35
N LEU A 455 -24.60 21.80 -10.62
CA LEU A 455 -26.06 21.80 -10.56
C LEU A 455 -26.63 22.59 -9.36
N ARG A 456 -25.88 23.56 -8.83
CA ARG A 456 -26.31 24.40 -7.68
C ARG A 456 -27.59 25.20 -7.92
N SER A 457 -28.02 25.36 -9.18
CA SER A 457 -29.33 25.95 -9.52
C SER A 457 -30.53 25.16 -8.95
N SER A 458 -30.32 23.88 -8.61
CA SER A 458 -31.37 22.98 -8.12
C SER A 458 -32.05 23.40 -6.82
N TYR A 459 -31.34 24.07 -5.90
CA TYR A 459 -31.88 24.50 -4.61
C TYR A 459 -32.47 25.92 -4.63
N TYR A 460 -32.50 26.59 -5.79
CA TYR A 460 -33.22 27.85 -5.94
C TYR A 460 -34.69 27.60 -6.32
N PRO A 461 -35.61 28.45 -5.84
CA PRO A 461 -36.98 28.47 -6.34
C PRO A 461 -37.00 28.83 -7.83
N GLU A 462 -38.08 28.46 -8.51
CA GLU A 462 -38.31 28.83 -9.92
C GLU A 462 -38.67 30.32 -9.99
N GLU A 463 -38.10 31.04 -10.96
CA GLU A 463 -38.39 32.45 -11.19
C GLU A 463 -39.33 32.57 -12.39
N TYR A 464 -40.55 33.04 -12.15
CA TYR A 464 -41.54 33.27 -13.20
C TYR A 464 -41.26 34.62 -13.88
N VAL A 465 -40.90 34.57 -15.16
CA VAL A 465 -40.65 35.77 -15.96
C VAL A 465 -41.91 36.03 -16.80
N PRO A 466 -42.51 37.23 -16.73
CA PRO A 466 -43.67 37.55 -17.56
C PRO A 466 -43.25 37.46 -19.03
N SER A 467 -43.82 36.49 -19.74
CA SER A 467 -43.54 36.30 -21.15
C SER A 467 -44.25 37.38 -21.94
N SER A 468 -43.49 38.09 -22.78
CA SER A 468 -44.05 39.10 -23.67
C SER A 468 -44.69 38.44 -24.90
N CYS A 469 -45.69 37.57 -24.74
CA CYS A 469 -46.43 37.02 -25.90
C CYS A 469 -47.27 38.08 -26.64
N ASP A 470 -47.32 39.31 -26.12
CA ASP A 470 -48.07 40.44 -26.71
C ASP A 470 -47.45 41.00 -28.01
N TRP A 471 -46.29 40.51 -28.46
CA TRP A 471 -45.59 41.09 -29.63
C TRP A 471 -46.04 40.58 -31.00
N LYS A 472 -47.05 39.71 -31.12
CA LYS A 472 -47.45 39.16 -32.45
C LYS A 472 -48.89 39.34 -32.89
N GLU A 473 -49.77 39.98 -32.13
CA GLU A 473 -51.15 40.23 -32.60
C GLU A 473 -51.34 41.59 -33.30
N GLY A 474 -50.28 42.41 -33.39
CA GLY A 474 -50.34 43.78 -33.91
C GLY A 474 -49.65 44.09 -35.26
N GLN A 475 -48.96 43.14 -35.91
CA GLN A 475 -48.55 43.34 -37.32
C GLN A 475 -49.70 42.95 -38.26
N GLY A 476 -50.77 43.73 -38.16
CA GLY A 476 -51.73 43.86 -39.23
C GLY A 476 -51.02 44.32 -40.51
N GLN A 477 -51.38 43.67 -41.62
CA GLN A 477 -51.12 44.05 -43.00
C GLN A 477 -50.90 45.56 -43.20
N MET A 478 -49.66 45.99 -43.44
CA MET A 478 -49.43 47.13 -44.34
C MET A 478 -49.18 46.60 -45.73
N LYS A 479 -50.27 46.51 -46.48
CA LYS A 479 -50.31 46.42 -47.93
C LYS A 479 -50.09 47.84 -48.48
N SER A 480 -48.93 48.12 -49.06
CA SER A 480 -48.70 49.21 -50.04
C SER A 480 -47.81 48.62 -51.12
N GLU A 481 -48.33 48.12 -52.24
CA GLU A 481 -48.74 48.86 -53.45
C GLU A 481 -47.73 49.92 -53.95
N SER A 482 -47.22 49.63 -55.15
CA SER A 482 -46.52 50.48 -56.14
C SER A 482 -45.06 50.88 -55.89
N LEU A 483 -44.13 50.29 -56.67
CA LEU A 483 -43.71 50.94 -57.93
C LEU A 483 -43.01 49.94 -58.87
N GLU A 484 -43.46 49.97 -60.12
CA GLU A 484 -42.91 49.29 -61.30
C GLU A 484 -41.56 49.88 -61.73
N SER A 485 -40.64 49.02 -62.16
CA SER A 485 -39.89 49.14 -63.44
C SER A 485 -39.01 47.89 -63.59
N THR A 486 -39.43 46.87 -64.33
CA THR A 486 -39.06 46.61 -65.74
C THR A 486 -37.55 46.57 -65.96
N GLU A 487 -36.96 45.39 -66.26
CA GLU A 487 -36.42 45.09 -67.59
C GLU A 487 -35.93 43.63 -67.70
N SER A 488 -36.21 43.07 -68.88
CA SER A 488 -35.95 41.73 -69.42
C SER A 488 -34.52 41.21 -69.20
N THR A 489 -34.26 39.90 -69.17
CA THR A 489 -33.99 39.14 -70.41
C THR A 489 -34.18 37.63 -70.22
N LEU A 490 -35.17 37.12 -70.95
CA LEU A 490 -35.28 35.84 -71.64
C LEU A 490 -33.97 35.02 -71.75
N LYS A 491 -33.97 33.77 -71.24
CA LYS A 491 -33.53 32.63 -72.06
C LYS A 491 -34.06 31.29 -71.53
N ASP A 492 -34.81 30.70 -72.45
CA ASP A 492 -35.31 29.34 -72.55
C ASP A 492 -34.18 28.31 -72.40
N HIS A 493 -34.42 27.24 -71.64
CA HIS A 493 -34.22 25.86 -72.14
C HIS A 493 -34.76 24.83 -71.14
N THR A 494 -35.80 24.16 -71.63
CA THR A 494 -36.30 22.81 -71.38
C THR A 494 -35.25 21.79 -70.92
N GLU A 495 -35.58 21.00 -69.89
CA GLU A 495 -35.60 19.51 -69.89
C GLU A 495 -35.53 18.94 -68.46
N THR A 496 -36.67 18.45 -67.97
CA THR A 496 -36.77 17.29 -67.04
C THR A 496 -36.55 15.99 -67.82
N PRO A 497 -36.41 14.80 -67.19
CA PRO A 497 -36.08 14.45 -65.79
C PRO A 497 -35.00 13.35 -65.72
N LEU A 498 -34.39 13.06 -64.55
CA LEU A 498 -34.07 11.67 -64.16
C LEU A 498 -33.62 11.53 -62.70
N ARG A 499 -34.25 10.55 -62.07
CA ARG A 499 -34.11 10.06 -60.70
C ARG A 499 -32.84 9.19 -60.65
N GLY A 500 -31.89 9.55 -59.79
CA GLY A 500 -30.71 8.73 -59.47
C GLY A 500 -30.83 8.08 -58.08
N PRO A 501 -30.38 6.83 -57.88
CA PRO A 501 -30.51 6.09 -56.62
C PRO A 501 -29.41 6.50 -55.60
N PRO A 502 -29.57 6.12 -54.30
CA PRO A 502 -28.62 6.50 -53.27
C PRO A 502 -27.28 5.79 -53.46
N GLN A 503 -26.18 6.54 -53.38
CA GLN A 503 -24.83 5.99 -53.32
C GLN A 503 -24.60 5.30 -51.98
N ALA A 504 -24.19 4.03 -52.06
CA ALA A 504 -23.70 3.25 -50.95
C ALA A 504 -22.36 3.80 -50.43
N ALA A 505 -22.21 3.83 -49.12
CA ALA A 505 -20.97 4.13 -48.42
C ALA A 505 -19.89 3.07 -48.72
N PRO A 506 -18.60 3.44 -48.70
CA PRO A 506 -17.52 2.49 -48.86
C PRO A 506 -17.38 1.63 -47.59
N SER A 507 -17.46 0.32 -47.78
CA SER A 507 -17.08 -0.69 -46.79
C SER A 507 -15.58 -0.61 -46.52
N LEU A 508 -15.23 -0.22 -45.29
CA LEU A 508 -13.89 -0.38 -44.73
C LEU A 508 -13.55 -1.87 -44.65
N HIS A 509 -12.53 -2.28 -45.40
CA HIS A 509 -11.85 -3.56 -45.23
C HIS A 509 -11.21 -3.59 -43.83
N LEU A 510 -11.81 -4.32 -42.91
CA LEU A 510 -11.14 -4.77 -41.69
C LEU A 510 -10.26 -5.96 -42.06
N SER A 511 -8.95 -5.79 -41.93
CA SER A 511 -7.96 -6.85 -41.92
C SER A 511 -8.28 -7.83 -40.79
N GLN A 512 -8.64 -9.07 -41.16
CA GLN A 512 -8.68 -10.21 -40.24
C GLN A 512 -7.25 -10.50 -39.77
N SER A 513 -6.94 -10.15 -38.52
CA SER A 513 -5.87 -10.77 -37.78
C SER A 513 -6.38 -12.10 -37.22
N ASN A 514 -5.96 -13.20 -37.83
CA ASN A 514 -6.09 -14.54 -37.26
C ASN A 514 -5.37 -14.56 -35.90
N SER A 515 -6.16 -14.59 -34.82
CA SER A 515 -5.70 -15.09 -33.53
C SER A 515 -6.33 -16.47 -33.37
N ASN A 516 -5.48 -17.49 -33.42
CA ASN A 516 -5.83 -18.85 -33.06
C ASN A 516 -6.19 -18.84 -31.57
N SER A 517 -7.47 -19.06 -31.26
CA SER A 517 -7.90 -19.45 -29.93
C SER A 517 -7.60 -20.94 -29.77
N GLU A 518 -6.51 -21.26 -29.07
CA GLU A 518 -6.39 -22.56 -28.43
C GLU A 518 -7.47 -22.66 -27.36
N GLY A 519 -8.34 -23.64 -27.53
CA GLY A 519 -9.40 -23.96 -26.57
C GLY A 519 -8.80 -24.71 -25.39
N GLU A 520 -8.68 -24.05 -24.26
CA GLU A 520 -8.61 -24.73 -22.97
C GLU A 520 -10.03 -25.04 -22.50
N GLY A 521 -10.42 -26.31 -22.69
CA GLY A 521 -11.58 -26.89 -22.04
C GLY A 521 -11.32 -26.97 -20.54
N PHE A 522 -12.00 -26.13 -19.77
CA PHE A 522 -12.03 -26.24 -18.31
C PHE A 522 -13.02 -27.34 -17.93
N GLU A 523 -12.48 -28.53 -17.66
CA GLU A 523 -13.19 -29.67 -17.10
C GLU A 523 -13.50 -29.35 -15.62
N VAL A 524 -14.79 -29.30 -15.29
CA VAL A 524 -15.26 -29.08 -13.92
C VAL A 524 -15.25 -30.42 -13.19
N ASP A 525 -14.19 -30.67 -12.43
CA ASP A 525 -14.16 -31.77 -11.47
C ASP A 525 -15.10 -31.47 -10.29
N THR A 526 -16.28 -32.09 -10.33
CA THR A 526 -17.16 -32.24 -9.19
C THR A 526 -16.50 -33.14 -8.14
N VAL A 527 -15.90 -32.54 -7.12
CA VAL A 527 -15.45 -33.26 -5.92
C VAL A 527 -16.66 -33.68 -5.09
N HIS A 528 -16.93 -34.98 -5.09
CA HIS A 528 -17.85 -35.63 -4.17
C HIS A 528 -17.34 -35.49 -2.73
N ARG A 529 -18.12 -34.79 -1.91
CA ARG A 529 -17.98 -34.77 -0.45
C ARG A 529 -18.51 -36.10 0.09
N GLY A 530 -17.61 -37.05 0.35
CA GLY A 530 -17.91 -38.26 1.09
C GLY A 530 -17.91 -37.99 2.59
N GLU A 531 -19.01 -38.34 3.24
CA GLU A 531 -19.14 -38.45 4.70
C GLU A 531 -18.27 -39.62 5.20
N MET A 532 -17.43 -39.35 6.21
CA MET A 532 -17.18 -40.22 7.37
C MET A 532 -16.56 -39.39 8.49
#